data_AF-A0A7C9A6F6-F1
#
_entry.id   AF-A0A7C9A6F6-F1
#
_cell.length_a   1.000
_cell.length_b   1.000
_cell.length_c   1.000
_cell.angle_alpha   90.00
_cell.angle_beta   90.00
_cell.angle_gamma   90.00
#
_symmetry.space_group_name_H-M   'P 1'
#
loop_
_entity.id
_entity.type
_entity.pdbx_description
1 polymer ?
#
loop_
_entity_poly.entity_id
_entity_poly.type
_entity_poly.pdbx_seq_one_letter_code
_entity_poly.pdbx_strand_id
1 'polypeptide(L)'
;ETGDTGLRPYLLYLNQNKGYLYFSIASLAHLTFVIGQVSQNTWMASGVDNALVSTPKLIVVYLIIGLCSTFFLLVRSLAAVTLGMESSKSLFTQLLNSLFRAPMSFYDSTPIGRILSRVSSDLSIVDLDVPFSLLLAVGATTNACANLVVLAAITWQVVFVSIPVIYLALRLQRYYFATAKALMRINGTTKSLVANHLAESVAGAMVIRAFEEEDRFFAKNLDLTDTNASPFF
;
A
#
# COMPACT_ATOMS: atom_id res chain seq x y z
N GLU A 1 8.17 -17.77 -9.40
CA GLU A 1 6.75 -17.38 -9.56
C GLU A 1 6.68 -16.00 -10.21
N THR A 2 6.51 -15.94 -11.54
CA THR A 2 6.14 -14.68 -12.21
C THR A 2 4.65 -14.48 -11.98
N GLY A 3 4.30 -14.00 -10.79
CA GLY A 3 2.93 -13.66 -10.43
C GLY A 3 2.38 -12.60 -11.39
N ASP A 4 1.11 -12.76 -11.75
CA ASP A 4 0.37 -11.89 -12.66
C ASP A 4 0.48 -10.43 -12.19
N THR A 5 1.36 -9.62 -12.81
CA THR A 5 1.70 -8.24 -12.35
C THR A 5 0.61 -7.20 -12.67
N GLY A 6 -0.60 -7.65 -13.02
CA GLY A 6 -1.71 -6.81 -13.43
C GLY A 6 -2.67 -6.42 -12.29
N LEU A 7 -3.83 -5.88 -12.65
CA LEU A 7 -4.89 -5.50 -11.70
C LEU A 7 -5.69 -6.70 -11.18
N ARG A 8 -5.43 -7.90 -11.71
CA ARG A 8 -6.19 -9.11 -11.41
C ARG A 8 -6.14 -9.53 -9.94
N PRO A 9 -4.97 -9.52 -9.24
CA PRO A 9 -4.94 -9.85 -7.81
C PRO A 9 -5.75 -8.87 -6.96
N TYR A 10 -5.75 -7.58 -7.32
CA TYR A 10 -6.54 -6.56 -6.63
C TYR A 10 -8.04 -6.76 -6.85
N LEU A 11 -8.46 -7.11 -8.06
CA LEU A 11 -9.86 -7.43 -8.35
C LEU A 11 -10.32 -8.70 -7.62
N LEU A 12 -9.46 -9.71 -7.53
CA LEU A 12 -9.74 -10.92 -6.75
C LEU A 12 -9.90 -10.60 -5.26
N TYR A 13 -9.03 -9.76 -4.71
CA TYR A 13 -9.14 -9.27 -3.33
C TYR A 13 -10.47 -8.53 -3.09
N LEU A 14 -10.83 -7.59 -3.98
CA LEU A 14 -12.07 -6.82 -3.88
C LEU A 14 -13.33 -7.67 -4.08
N ASN A 15 -13.24 -8.79 -4.81
CA ASN A 15 -14.36 -9.69 -5.01
C ASN A 15 -14.64 -10.58 -3.78
N GLN A 16 -13.76 -10.59 -2.78
CA GLN A 16 -13.98 -11.37 -1.57
C GLN A 16 -15.08 -10.73 -0.71
N ASN A 17 -16.08 -11.54 -0.36
CA ASN A 17 -17.15 -11.23 0.60
C ASN A 17 -17.71 -9.79 0.52
N LYS A 18 -18.17 -9.38 -0.68
CA LYS A 18 -18.73 -8.05 -0.96
C LYS A 18 -17.77 -6.87 -0.73
N GLY A 19 -16.45 -7.11 -0.71
CA GLY A 19 -15.43 -6.07 -0.58
C GLY A 19 -15.59 -4.91 -1.57
N TYR A 20 -16.03 -5.20 -2.80
CA TYR A 20 -16.30 -4.19 -3.83
C TYR A 20 -17.30 -3.12 -3.37
N LEU A 21 -18.31 -3.47 -2.56
CA LEU A 21 -19.29 -2.51 -2.04
C LEU A 21 -18.64 -1.55 -1.04
N TYR A 22 -17.88 -2.09 -0.07
CA TYR A 22 -17.17 -1.27 0.92
C TYR A 22 -16.12 -0.37 0.27
N PHE A 23 -15.42 -0.88 -0.74
CA PHE A 23 -14.47 -0.11 -1.54
C PHE A 23 -15.16 1.01 -2.34
N SER A 24 -16.32 0.74 -2.92
CA SER A 24 -17.12 1.75 -3.63
C SER A 24 -17.63 2.83 -2.68
N ILE A 25 -18.12 2.45 -1.48
CA ILE A 25 -18.55 3.38 -0.43
C ILE A 25 -17.36 4.25 0.02
N ALA A 26 -16.20 3.65 0.27
CA ALA A 26 -15.00 4.38 0.67
C ALA A 26 -14.53 5.35 -0.43
N SER A 27 -14.58 4.94 -1.70
CA SER A 27 -14.21 5.78 -2.84
C SER A 27 -15.19 6.95 -3.02
N LEU A 28 -16.49 6.71 -2.89
CA LEU A 28 -17.51 7.75 -2.96
C LEU A 28 -17.40 8.73 -1.78
N ALA A 29 -17.20 8.23 -0.55
CA ALA A 29 -16.97 9.07 0.62
C ALA A 29 -15.72 9.94 0.47
N HIS A 30 -14.65 9.40 -0.10
CA HIS A 30 -13.44 10.16 -0.42
C HIS A 30 -13.68 11.23 -1.48
N LEU A 31 -14.45 10.91 -2.53
CA LEU A 31 -14.83 11.88 -3.56
C LEU A 31 -15.64 13.05 -2.95
N THR A 32 -16.63 12.75 -2.11
CA THR A 32 -17.43 13.77 -1.41
C THR A 32 -16.58 14.62 -0.48
N PHE A 33 -15.63 14.01 0.25
CA PHE A 33 -14.66 14.75 1.07
C PHE A 33 -13.85 15.74 0.23
N VAL A 34 -13.32 15.30 -0.92
CA VAL A 34 -12.55 16.16 -1.83
C VAL A 34 -13.41 17.30 -2.39
N ILE A 35 -14.65 17.02 -2.80
CA ILE A 35 -15.60 18.05 -3.25
C ILE A 35 -15.89 19.06 -2.13
N GLY A 36 -16.07 18.58 -0.89
CA GLY A 36 -16.24 19.41 0.30
C GLY A 36 -15.04 20.34 0.53
N GLN A 37 -13.82 19.80 0.46
CA GLN A 37 -12.57 20.56 0.60
C GLN A 37 -12.43 21.63 -0.49
N VAL A 38 -12.72 21.30 -1.76
CA VAL A 38 -12.68 22.27 -2.87
C VAL A 38 -13.72 23.36 -2.64
N SER A 39 -14.96 23.00 -2.29
CA SER A 39 -16.04 23.96 -2.02
C SER A 39 -15.69 24.90 -0.86
N GLN A 40 -15.09 24.35 0.20
CA GLN A 40 -14.62 25.10 1.37
C GLN A 40 -13.53 26.12 0.99
N ASN A 41 -12.56 25.71 0.18
CA ASN A 41 -11.48 26.58 -0.30
C ASN A 41 -12.00 27.66 -1.26
N THR A 42 -12.88 27.32 -2.19
CA THR A 42 -13.49 28.28 -3.11
C THR A 42 -14.38 29.29 -2.37
N TRP A 43 -15.15 28.84 -1.38
CA TRP A 43 -15.95 29.74 -0.54
C TRP A 43 -15.07 30.75 0.19
N MET A 44 -14.00 30.29 0.85
CA MET A 44 -13.04 31.16 1.53
C MET A 44 -12.41 32.16 0.55
N ALA A 45 -11.93 31.69 -0.61
CA ALA A 45 -11.32 32.56 -1.63
C ALA A 45 -12.28 33.64 -2.12
N SER A 46 -13.52 33.29 -2.45
CA SER A 46 -14.52 34.26 -2.92
C SER A 46 -14.96 35.24 -1.83
N GLY A 47 -15.03 34.80 -0.57
CA GLY A 47 -15.50 35.64 0.51
C GLY A 47 -14.49 36.69 0.98
N VAL A 48 -13.20 36.48 0.75
CA VAL A 48 -12.14 37.46 1.08
C VAL A 48 -12.21 38.70 0.18
N ASP A 49 -12.53 38.52 -1.10
CA ASP A 49 -12.62 39.63 -2.07
C ASP A 49 -13.93 40.42 -1.95
N ASN A 50 -14.98 39.83 -1.35
CA ASN A 50 -16.30 40.42 -1.25
C ASN A 50 -16.51 41.18 0.07
N ALA A 51 -16.38 42.51 0.05
CA ALA A 51 -16.61 43.40 1.20
C ALA A 51 -18.04 43.38 1.77
N LEU A 52 -19.00 42.73 1.10
CA LEU A 52 -20.41 42.62 1.51
C LEU A 52 -20.67 41.47 2.49
N VAL A 53 -19.73 40.52 2.65
CA VAL A 53 -19.92 39.36 3.53
C VAL A 53 -19.27 39.64 4.88
N SER A 54 -20.07 39.65 5.95
CA SER A 54 -19.53 39.79 7.31
C SER A 54 -18.58 38.64 7.64
N THR A 55 -17.41 38.96 8.17
CA THR A 55 -16.37 38.00 8.63
C THR A 55 -16.92 36.84 9.46
N PRO A 56 -17.85 37.01 10.43
CA PRO A 56 -18.38 35.86 11.19
C PRO A 56 -19.21 34.90 10.33
N LYS A 57 -19.98 35.40 9.34
CA LYS A 57 -20.79 34.56 8.45
C LYS A 57 -19.91 33.68 7.56
N LEU A 58 -18.80 34.24 7.08
CA LEU A 58 -17.81 33.53 6.26
C LEU A 58 -17.19 32.36 7.03
N ILE A 59 -16.78 32.60 8.28
CA ILE A 59 -16.19 31.59 9.16
C ILE A 59 -17.20 30.49 9.51
N VAL A 60 -18.45 30.85 9.84
CA VAL A 60 -19.48 29.86 10.19
C VAL A 60 -19.78 28.91 9.03
N VAL A 61 -19.93 29.42 7.81
CA VAL A 61 -20.17 28.58 6.63
C VAL A 61 -18.96 27.67 6.34
N TYR A 62 -17.74 28.21 6.45
CA TYR A 62 -16.51 27.42 6.32
C TYR A 62 -16.46 26.27 7.34
N LEU A 63 -16.80 26.53 8.61
CA LEU A 63 -16.84 25.51 9.65
C LEU A 63 -17.88 24.42 9.38
N ILE A 64 -19.08 24.78 8.93
CA ILE A 64 -20.15 23.82 8.61
C ILE A 64 -19.71 22.88 7.47
N ILE A 65 -19.12 23.43 6.41
CA ILE A 65 -18.61 22.62 5.28
C ILE A 65 -17.48 21.71 5.76
N GLY A 66 -16.55 22.23 6.56
CA GLY A 66 -15.44 21.45 7.12
C GLY A 66 -15.89 20.32 8.04
N LEU A 67 -16.88 20.55 8.91
CA LEU A 67 -17.46 19.52 9.76
C LEU A 67 -18.15 18.43 8.94
N CYS A 68 -18.95 18.83 7.95
CA CYS A 68 -19.62 17.90 7.03
C CYS A 68 -18.59 17.06 6.24
N SER A 69 -17.56 17.69 5.71
CA SER A 69 -16.46 17.02 4.99
C SER A 69 -15.72 16.03 5.90
N THR A 70 -15.39 16.44 7.13
CA THR A 70 -14.73 15.56 8.11
C THR A 70 -15.59 14.35 8.46
N PHE A 71 -16.92 14.50 8.52
CA PHE A 71 -17.81 13.36 8.71
C PHE A 71 -17.70 12.33 7.57
N PHE A 72 -17.62 12.77 6.31
CA PHE A 72 -17.36 11.85 5.19
C PHE A 72 -15.99 11.18 5.27
N LEU A 73 -14.97 11.87 5.81
CA LEU A 73 -13.66 11.27 6.07
C LEU A 73 -13.74 10.14 7.11
N LEU A 74 -14.59 10.29 8.14
CA LEU A 74 -14.87 9.24 9.12
C LEU A 74 -15.61 8.05 8.49
N VAL A 75 -16.59 8.30 7.62
CA VAL A 75 -17.28 7.22 6.89
C VAL A 75 -16.27 6.44 6.02
N ARG A 76 -15.35 7.15 5.36
CA ARG A 76 -14.27 6.51 4.58
C ARG A 76 -13.37 5.63 5.46
N SER A 77 -12.95 6.11 6.64
CA SER A 77 -12.07 5.33 7.51
C SER A 77 -12.77 4.08 8.06
N LEU A 78 -14.04 4.19 8.45
CA LEU A 78 -14.84 3.04 8.88
C LEU A 78 -15.02 2.03 7.74
N ALA A 79 -15.38 2.50 6.54
CA ALA A 79 -15.51 1.63 5.36
C ALA A 79 -14.20 0.92 5.00
N ALA A 80 -13.05 1.58 5.20
CA ALA A 80 -11.73 0.98 4.98
C ALA A 80 -11.44 -0.17 5.94
N VAL A 81 -11.74 0.03 7.23
CA VAL A 81 -11.54 -1.00 8.26
C VAL A 81 -12.47 -2.18 8.01
N THR A 82 -13.74 -1.93 7.69
CA THR A 82 -14.68 -3.01 7.37
C THR A 82 -14.29 -3.78 6.11
N LEU A 83 -13.78 -3.09 5.08
CA LEU A 83 -13.24 -3.73 3.87
C LEU A 83 -12.11 -4.71 4.22
N GLY A 84 -11.11 -4.23 4.96
CA GLY A 84 -9.94 -5.03 5.33
C GLY A 84 -10.34 -6.24 6.18
N MET A 85 -11.19 -6.03 7.19
CA MET A 85 -11.63 -7.09 8.10
C MET A 85 -12.47 -8.18 7.42
N GLU A 86 -13.46 -7.80 6.60
CA GLU A 86 -14.31 -8.79 5.90
C GLU A 86 -13.55 -9.56 4.82
N SER A 87 -12.64 -8.89 4.11
CA SER A 87 -11.79 -9.52 3.07
C SER A 87 -10.78 -10.47 3.70
N SER A 88 -10.12 -10.04 4.77
CA SER A 88 -9.20 -10.85 5.59
C SER A 88 -9.88 -12.13 6.09
N LYS A 89 -11.03 -11.98 6.76
CA LYS A 89 -11.76 -13.12 7.33
C LYS A 89 -12.17 -14.13 6.26
N SER A 90 -12.59 -13.66 5.09
CA SER A 90 -12.94 -14.53 3.97
C SER A 90 -11.73 -15.29 3.43
N LEU A 91 -10.62 -14.59 3.20
CA LEU A 91 -9.37 -15.18 2.71
C LEU A 91 -8.79 -16.18 3.71
N PHE A 92 -8.78 -15.85 5.00
CA PHE A 92 -8.35 -16.74 6.06
C PHE A 92 -9.20 -18.02 6.11
N THR A 93 -10.52 -17.88 6.04
CA THR A 93 -11.44 -19.04 6.07
C THR A 93 -11.25 -19.93 4.84
N GLN A 94 -11.03 -19.34 3.66
CA GLN A 94 -10.74 -20.09 2.43
C GLN A 94 -9.40 -20.82 2.51
N LEU A 95 -8.36 -20.13 3.00
CA LEU A 95 -7.03 -20.71 3.20
C LEU A 95 -7.09 -21.90 4.18
N LEU A 96 -7.75 -21.72 5.32
CA LEU A 96 -7.89 -22.74 6.36
C LEU A 96 -8.68 -23.95 5.87
N ASN A 97 -9.80 -23.73 5.17
CA ASN A 97 -10.58 -24.81 4.55
C ASN A 97 -9.78 -25.56 3.48
N SER A 98 -9.01 -24.84 2.65
CA SER A 98 -8.15 -25.47 1.64
C SER A 98 -7.03 -26.27 2.29
N LEU A 99 -6.47 -25.80 3.41
CA LEU A 99 -5.44 -26.50 4.15
C LEU A 99 -5.99 -27.82 4.70
N PHE A 100 -7.12 -27.80 5.40
CA PHE A 100 -7.73 -29.03 5.94
C PHE A 100 -8.15 -30.04 4.87
N ARG A 101 -8.44 -29.60 3.64
CA ARG A 101 -8.78 -30.48 2.50
C ARG A 101 -7.57 -30.92 1.68
N ALA A 102 -6.38 -30.42 1.96
CA ALA A 102 -5.18 -30.77 1.21
C ALA A 102 -4.79 -32.24 1.47
N PRO A 103 -4.36 -32.99 0.44
CA PRO A 103 -3.90 -34.37 0.60
C PRO A 103 -2.59 -34.42 1.41
N MET A 104 -2.30 -35.57 2.04
CA MET A 104 -1.07 -35.76 2.82
C MET A 104 0.21 -35.43 2.03
N SER A 105 0.20 -35.72 0.71
CA SER A 105 1.33 -35.41 -0.18
C SER A 105 1.72 -33.93 -0.23
N PHE A 106 0.76 -33.02 -0.01
CA PHE A 106 1.04 -31.59 0.11
C PHE A 106 1.89 -31.31 1.35
N TYR A 107 1.57 -31.92 2.48
CA TYR A 107 2.28 -31.75 3.75
C TYR A 107 3.66 -32.40 3.74
N ASP A 108 3.82 -33.52 3.02
CA ASP A 108 5.13 -34.17 2.86
C ASP A 108 6.05 -33.35 1.94
N SER A 109 5.48 -32.67 0.93
CA SER A 109 6.24 -31.88 -0.04
C SER A 109 6.51 -30.44 0.40
N THR A 110 5.73 -29.90 1.35
CA THR A 110 5.86 -28.51 1.79
C THR A 110 6.33 -28.41 3.23
N PRO A 111 7.46 -27.72 3.50
CA PRO A 111 7.95 -27.60 4.86
C PRO A 111 6.95 -26.80 5.70
N ILE A 112 6.72 -27.26 6.93
CA ILE A 112 5.74 -26.63 7.85
C ILE A 112 6.03 -25.14 8.09
N GLY A 113 7.31 -24.74 8.06
CA GLY A 113 7.72 -23.34 8.17
C GLY A 113 7.19 -22.44 7.05
N ARG A 114 7.04 -22.96 5.82
CA ARG A 114 6.44 -22.21 4.70
C ARG A 114 4.94 -22.01 4.91
N ILE A 115 4.24 -23.02 5.43
CA ILE A 115 2.82 -22.92 5.76
C ILE A 115 2.62 -21.87 6.85
N LEU A 116 3.44 -21.91 7.91
CA LEU A 116 3.37 -20.95 9.01
C LEU A 116 3.66 -19.52 8.54
N SER A 117 4.67 -19.33 7.69
CA SER A 117 4.98 -18.01 7.09
C SER A 117 3.81 -17.46 6.29
N ARG A 118 3.11 -18.30 5.52
CA ARG A 118 1.95 -17.87 4.72
C ARG A 118 0.76 -17.49 5.60
N VAL A 119 0.47 -18.28 6.64
CA VAL A 119 -0.67 -18.01 7.54
C VAL A 119 -0.40 -16.82 8.47
N SER A 120 0.86 -16.56 8.82
CA SER A 120 1.24 -15.47 9.73
C SER A 120 1.64 -14.20 8.98
N SER A 121 2.76 -14.23 8.26
CA SER A 121 3.35 -13.04 7.65
C SER A 121 2.56 -12.58 6.42
N ASP A 122 2.26 -13.50 5.49
CA ASP A 122 1.61 -13.11 4.23
C ASP A 122 0.16 -12.66 4.47
N LEU A 123 -0.54 -13.33 5.40
CA LEU A 123 -1.88 -12.92 5.80
C LEU A 123 -1.88 -11.54 6.47
N SER A 124 -0.93 -11.26 7.37
CA SER A 124 -0.80 -9.95 8.02
C SER A 124 -0.61 -8.81 7.01
N ILE A 125 0.17 -9.03 5.94
CA ILE A 125 0.34 -8.08 4.84
C ILE A 125 -0.99 -7.85 4.11
N VAL A 126 -1.76 -8.90 3.85
CA VAL A 126 -3.06 -8.82 3.19
C VAL A 126 -4.12 -8.13 4.06
N ASP A 127 -4.00 -8.26 5.37
CA ASP A 127 -4.95 -7.72 6.35
C ASP A 127 -4.74 -6.21 6.58
N LEU A 128 -3.49 -5.76 6.65
CA LEU A 128 -3.15 -4.39 7.01
C LEU A 128 -2.69 -3.56 5.82
N ASP A 129 -1.76 -4.10 5.04
CA ASP A 129 -0.97 -3.32 4.09
C ASP A 129 -1.70 -3.14 2.75
N VAL A 130 -2.39 -4.19 2.27
CA VAL A 130 -3.20 -4.16 1.04
C VAL A 130 -4.35 -3.14 1.10
N PRO A 131 -5.26 -3.15 2.09
CA PRO A 131 -6.37 -2.20 2.13
C PRO A 131 -5.87 -0.77 2.32
N PHE A 132 -4.84 -0.57 3.14
CA PHE A 132 -4.23 0.75 3.35
C PHE A 132 -3.63 1.30 2.06
N SER A 133 -2.78 0.52 1.37
CA SER A 133 -2.13 0.92 0.13
C SER A 133 -3.14 1.19 -1.00
N LEU A 134 -4.19 0.38 -1.12
CA LEU A 134 -5.25 0.58 -2.11
C LEU A 134 -5.99 1.89 -1.89
N LEU A 135 -6.44 2.16 -0.66
CA LEU A 135 -7.15 3.40 -0.36
C LEU A 135 -6.25 4.63 -0.48
N LEU A 136 -4.98 4.52 -0.12
CA LEU A 136 -4.02 5.60 -0.34
C LEU A 136 -3.82 5.88 -1.83
N ALA A 137 -3.69 4.85 -2.66
CA ALA A 137 -3.53 5.03 -4.11
C ALA A 137 -4.76 5.71 -4.73
N VAL A 138 -5.97 5.26 -4.40
CA VAL A 138 -7.23 5.89 -4.85
C VAL A 138 -7.36 7.30 -4.30
N GLY A 139 -6.99 7.50 -3.04
CA GLY A 139 -7.08 8.80 -2.38
C GLY A 139 -6.13 9.82 -2.99
N ALA A 140 -4.88 9.44 -3.24
CA ALA A 140 -3.86 10.27 -3.85
C ALA A 140 -4.20 10.61 -5.31
N THR A 141 -4.65 9.62 -6.09
CA THR A 141 -5.07 9.85 -7.49
C THR A 141 -6.29 10.77 -7.57
N THR A 142 -7.30 10.57 -6.72
CA THR A 142 -8.48 11.45 -6.66
C THR A 142 -8.10 12.88 -6.27
N ASN A 143 -7.22 13.06 -5.27
CA ASN A 143 -6.73 14.38 -4.90
C ASN A 143 -5.93 15.03 -6.03
N ALA A 144 -5.03 14.31 -6.69
CA ALA A 144 -4.26 14.82 -7.81
C ALA A 144 -5.18 15.26 -8.96
N CYS A 145 -6.15 14.43 -9.34
CA CYS A 145 -7.15 14.78 -10.35
C CYS A 145 -7.98 16.00 -9.96
N ALA A 146 -8.47 16.07 -8.72
CA ALA A 146 -9.25 17.21 -8.26
C ALA A 146 -8.47 18.53 -8.26
N ASN A 147 -7.22 18.51 -7.78
CA ASN A 147 -6.34 19.69 -7.82
C ASN A 147 -6.06 20.12 -9.27
N LEU A 148 -5.81 19.17 -10.18
CA LEU A 148 -5.62 19.47 -11.60
C LEU A 148 -6.88 20.09 -12.22
N VAL A 149 -8.07 19.58 -11.91
CA VAL A 149 -9.35 20.14 -12.40
C VAL A 149 -9.57 21.56 -11.88
N VAL A 150 -9.34 21.80 -10.58
CA VAL A 150 -9.47 23.13 -9.98
C VAL A 150 -8.48 24.12 -10.62
N LEU A 151 -7.23 23.70 -10.80
CA LEU A 151 -6.20 24.53 -11.43
C LEU A 151 -6.55 24.87 -12.88
N ALA A 152 -7.07 23.89 -13.63
CA ALA A 152 -7.52 24.08 -15.01
C ALA A 152 -8.71 25.04 -15.12
N ALA A 153 -9.63 25.01 -14.14
CA ALA A 153 -10.81 25.87 -14.11
C ALA A 153 -10.45 27.33 -13.75
N ILE A 154 -9.53 27.55 -12.81
CA ILE A 154 -9.16 28.90 -12.37
C ILE A 154 -8.17 29.56 -13.34
N THR A 155 -7.15 28.81 -13.80
CA THR A 155 -6.07 29.36 -14.63
C THR A 155 -5.81 28.46 -15.83
N TRP A 156 -6.57 28.64 -16.92
CA TRP A 156 -6.48 27.81 -18.12
C TRP A 156 -5.07 27.78 -18.74
N GLN A 157 -4.28 28.85 -18.57
CA GLN A 157 -2.90 28.95 -19.07
C GLN A 157 -1.96 27.94 -18.38
N VAL A 158 -2.22 27.59 -17.11
CA VAL A 158 -1.38 26.65 -16.34
C VAL A 158 -1.54 25.21 -16.83
N VAL A 159 -2.61 24.91 -17.58
CA VAL A 159 -2.79 23.59 -18.21
C VAL A 159 -1.69 23.31 -19.23
N PHE A 160 -1.29 24.31 -20.03
CA PHE A 160 -0.20 24.16 -21.01
C PHE A 160 1.14 23.81 -20.35
N VAL A 161 1.41 24.35 -19.16
CA VAL A 161 2.62 24.03 -18.39
C VAL A 161 2.48 22.69 -17.66
N SER A 162 1.27 22.32 -17.22
CA SER A 162 1.00 21.05 -16.55
C SER A 162 1.19 19.82 -17.46
N ILE A 163 0.83 19.91 -18.74
CA ILE A 163 0.94 18.80 -19.70
C ILE A 163 2.36 18.21 -19.79
N PRO A 164 3.44 18.99 -20.06
CA PRO A 164 4.79 18.45 -20.14
C PRO A 164 5.27 17.92 -18.78
N VAL A 165 4.86 18.54 -17.67
CA VAL A 165 5.20 18.06 -16.32
C VAL A 165 4.57 16.70 -16.04
N ILE A 166 3.29 16.52 -16.37
CA ILE A 166 2.58 15.22 -16.22
C ILE A 166 3.24 14.16 -17.11
N TYR A 167 3.58 14.49 -18.36
CA TYR A 167 4.26 13.57 -19.26
C TYR A 167 5.63 13.13 -18.71
N LEU A 168 6.43 14.08 -18.21
CA LEU A 168 7.71 13.79 -17.58
C LEU A 168 7.54 12.95 -16.32
N ALA A 169 6.55 13.26 -15.48
CA ALA A 169 6.24 12.50 -14.28
C ALA A 169 5.85 11.05 -14.59
N LEU A 170 5.03 10.82 -15.62
CA LEU A 170 4.66 9.46 -16.06
C LEU A 170 5.87 8.68 -16.59
N ARG A 171 6.77 9.34 -17.33
CA ARG A 171 8.02 8.73 -17.79
C ARG A 171 8.93 8.36 -16.63
N LEU A 172 9.09 9.28 -15.67
CA LEU A 172 9.89 9.06 -14.46
C LEU A 172 9.28 7.94 -13.61
N GLN A 173 7.96 7.91 -13.42
CA GLN A 173 7.26 6.87 -12.69
C GLN A 173 7.48 5.49 -13.33
N ARG A 174 7.43 5.38 -14.66
CA ARG A 174 7.69 4.11 -15.36
C ARG A 174 9.12 3.63 -15.15
N TYR A 175 10.09 4.54 -15.24
CA TYR A 175 11.50 4.22 -15.00
C TYR A 175 11.73 3.80 -13.53
N TYR A 176 11.23 4.61 -12.59
CA TYR A 176 11.29 4.33 -11.16
C TYR A 176 10.68 2.97 -10.82
N PHE A 177 9.52 2.64 -11.38
CA PHE A 177 8.85 1.38 -11.10
C PHE A 177 9.63 0.16 -11.62
N ALA A 178 10.28 0.29 -12.78
CA ALA A 178 11.16 -0.77 -13.31
C ALA A 178 12.38 -0.98 -12.41
N THR A 179 13.05 0.09 -12.00
CA THR A 179 14.20 0.04 -11.11
C THR A 179 13.83 -0.47 -9.72
N ALA A 180 12.74 0.03 -9.14
CA ALA A 180 12.25 -0.39 -7.83
C ALA A 180 11.90 -1.88 -7.80
N LYS A 181 11.30 -2.42 -8.87
CA LYS A 181 11.05 -3.87 -8.98
C LYS A 181 12.34 -4.68 -9.02
N ALA A 182 13.33 -4.23 -9.78
CA ALA A 182 14.64 -4.89 -9.82
C ALA A 182 15.30 -4.87 -8.43
N LEU A 183 15.25 -3.72 -7.74
CA LEU A 183 15.77 -3.56 -6.40
C LEU A 183 15.04 -4.44 -5.38
N MET A 184 13.71 -4.50 -5.40
CA MET A 184 12.92 -5.41 -4.56
C MET A 184 13.30 -6.87 -4.79
N ARG A 185 13.55 -7.27 -6.04
CA ARG A 185 13.99 -8.64 -6.35
C ARG A 185 15.36 -8.93 -5.75
N ILE A 186 16.32 -8.01 -5.90
CA ILE A 186 17.66 -8.14 -5.33
C ILE A 186 17.58 -8.22 -3.81
N ASN A 187 16.89 -7.28 -3.16
CA ASN A 187 16.69 -7.25 -1.72
C ASN A 187 16.05 -8.54 -1.19
N GLY A 188 15.03 -9.06 -1.89
CA GLY A 188 14.41 -10.34 -1.55
C GLY A 188 15.39 -11.52 -1.63
N THR A 189 16.21 -11.59 -2.68
CA THR A 189 17.22 -12.65 -2.82
C THR A 189 18.34 -12.55 -1.78
N THR A 190 18.88 -11.35 -1.53
CA THR A 190 20.00 -11.16 -0.60
C THR A 190 19.57 -11.42 0.85
N LYS A 191 18.38 -10.94 1.25
CA LYS A 191 17.80 -11.23 2.58
C LYS A 191 17.60 -12.74 2.80
N SER A 192 17.17 -13.47 1.76
CA SER A 192 17.02 -14.93 1.85
C SER A 192 18.36 -15.65 2.00
N LEU A 193 19.43 -15.17 1.36
CA LEU A 193 20.77 -15.75 1.49
C LEU A 193 21.31 -15.59 2.92
N VAL A 194 21.17 -14.40 3.51
CA VAL A 194 21.54 -14.15 4.91
C VAL A 194 20.77 -15.09 5.85
N ALA A 195 19.44 -15.19 5.68
CA ALA A 195 18.62 -16.06 6.52
C ALA A 195 18.97 -17.55 6.38
N ASN A 196 19.23 -18.02 5.16
CA ASN A 196 19.63 -19.42 4.91
C ASN A 196 20.99 -19.74 5.53
N HIS A 197 21.97 -18.84 5.38
CA HIS A 197 23.30 -19.04 5.96
C HIS A 197 23.28 -19.05 7.49
N LEU A 198 22.46 -18.19 8.10
CA LEU A 198 22.23 -18.22 9.55
C LEU A 198 21.58 -19.52 9.99
N ALA A 199 20.56 -20.01 9.28
CA ALA A 199 19.90 -21.27 9.60
C ALA A 199 20.86 -22.46 9.51
N GLU A 200 21.71 -22.51 8.47
CA GLU A 200 22.76 -23.52 8.30
C GLU A 200 23.80 -23.44 9.43
N SER A 201 24.24 -22.23 9.78
CA SER A 201 25.22 -22.02 10.85
C SER A 201 24.69 -22.47 12.22
N VAL A 202 23.42 -22.22 12.51
CA VAL A 202 22.77 -22.66 13.76
C VAL A 202 22.61 -24.18 13.78
N ALA A 203 22.17 -24.80 12.68
CA ALA A 203 22.02 -26.24 12.59
C ALA A 203 23.37 -26.98 12.66
N GLY A 204 24.41 -26.40 12.07
CA GLY A 204 25.78 -26.95 12.02
C GLY A 204 26.69 -26.47 13.15
N ALA A 205 26.18 -25.75 14.16
CA ALA A 205 27.01 -25.08 15.16
C ALA A 205 28.00 -26.03 15.85
N MET A 206 27.57 -27.23 16.23
CA MET A 206 28.45 -28.22 16.86
C MET A 206 29.61 -28.65 15.95
N VAL A 207 29.35 -28.80 14.65
CA VAL A 207 30.37 -29.20 13.66
C VAL A 207 31.36 -28.06 13.43
N ILE A 208 30.85 -26.84 13.27
CA ILE A 208 31.69 -25.64 13.06
C ILE A 208 32.66 -25.46 14.23
N ARG A 209 32.17 -25.62 15.47
CA ARG A 209 33.00 -25.54 16.68
C ARG A 209 33.99 -26.69 16.80
N ALA A 210 33.60 -27.90 16.41
CA ALA A 210 34.47 -29.07 16.45
C ALA A 210 35.65 -28.98 15.45
N PHE A 211 35.49 -28.25 14.35
CA PHE A 211 36.54 -28.01 13.35
C PHE A 211 37.22 -26.65 13.48
N GLU A 212 36.88 -25.84 14.51
CA GLU A 212 37.46 -24.50 14.75
C GLU A 212 37.31 -23.53 13.56
N GLU A 213 36.25 -23.66 12.76
CA GLU A 213 35.99 -22.84 11.55
C GLU A 213 35.04 -21.65 11.81
N GLU A 214 34.97 -21.17 13.05
CA GLU A 214 34.06 -20.09 13.47
C GLU A 214 34.34 -18.78 12.70
N ASP A 215 35.61 -18.39 12.57
CA ASP A 215 36.04 -17.16 11.90
C ASP A 215 35.64 -17.12 10.42
N ARG A 216 35.72 -18.26 9.73
CA ARG A 216 35.34 -18.37 8.31
C ARG A 216 33.85 -18.13 8.12
N PHE A 217 33.02 -18.74 8.97
CA PHE A 217 31.57 -18.55 8.94
C PHE A 217 31.18 -17.13 9.36
N PHE A 218 31.87 -16.55 10.34
CA PHE A 218 31.66 -15.17 10.76
C PHE A 218 31.99 -14.17 9.64
N ALA A 219 33.15 -14.31 9.00
CA ALA A 219 33.54 -13.49 7.86
C ALA A 219 32.53 -13.61 6.71
N LYS A 220 32.03 -14.82 6.44
CA LYS A 220 31.02 -15.02 5.38
C LYS A 220 29.68 -14.38 5.72
N ASN A 221 29.26 -14.41 6.98
CA ASN A 221 28.04 -13.75 7.42
C ASN A 221 28.14 -12.21 7.31
N LEU A 222 29.31 -11.64 7.63
CA LEU A 222 29.57 -10.21 7.43
C LEU A 222 29.49 -9.81 5.95
N ASP A 223 30.14 -10.56 5.05
CA ASP A 223 30.09 -10.35 3.59
C ASP A 223 28.64 -10.37 3.05
N LEU A 224 27.82 -11.32 3.49
CA LEU A 224 26.41 -11.40 3.10
C LEU A 224 25.57 -10.24 3.66
N THR A 225 25.86 -9.81 4.89
CA THR A 225 25.18 -8.68 5.53
C THR A 225 25.54 -7.36 4.83
N ASP A 226 26.82 -7.18 4.49
CA ASP A 226 27.30 -5.99 3.77
C ASP A 226 26.74 -5.95 2.34
N THR A 227 26.70 -7.09 1.65
CA THR A 227 26.03 -7.21 0.34
C THR A 227 24.54 -6.84 0.44
N ASN A 228 23.85 -7.21 1.52
CA ASN A 228 22.45 -6.84 1.75
C ASN A 228 22.27 -5.36 2.08
N ALA A 229 23.24 -4.74 2.77
CA ALA A 229 23.21 -3.33 3.13
C ALA A 229 23.60 -2.41 1.97
N SER A 230 24.47 -2.86 1.07
CA SER A 230 25.01 -2.09 -0.07
C SER A 230 23.97 -1.38 -0.96
N PRO A 231 22.74 -1.88 -1.19
CA PRO A 231 21.77 -1.17 -2.02
C PRO A 231 21.06 -0.02 -1.31
N PHE A 232 21.23 0.11 0.01
CA PHE A 232 20.57 1.12 0.84
C PHE A 232 21.48 2.30 1.22
N PHE A 233 22.78 2.23 0.89
CA PHE A 233 23.81 3.25 1.14
C PHE A 233 24.43 3.71 -0.19
#